data_AF-A0A0L0KKF1-F1
#
_entry.id   AF-A0A0L0KKF1-F1
#
_cell.length_a   1.000
_cell.length_b   1.000
_cell.length_c   1.000
_cell.angle_alpha   90.00
_cell.angle_beta   90.00
_cell.angle_gamma   90.00
#
_symmetry.space_group_name_H-M   'P 1'
#
loop_
_entity.id
_entity.type
_entity.pdbx_description
1 polymer ?
#
loop_
_entity_poly.entity_id
_entity_poly.type
_entity_poly.pdbx_seq_one_letter_code
_entity_poly.pdbx_strand_id
1 'polypeptide(L)'
;MTANRPSLTRTELAGLLTDAAQSISGILVAEYPTPASRSYLHPVLGALSAGPQVVGELNDRLEGFFEEPLPASSAGLFALASYASALGWLTESLAELTTAVDQICTLVGIPADLPEAVLSAPDPSGDDEFVFRFSALELAAIHTAAEAAGLTSGEYVEVLAQALLAASRITDACMEISSGLFEDAQYVLGEATDHVWIGDGPDSLPTLVRSLLARMEAAE
;
A
#
# COMPACT_ATOMS: atom_id res chain seq x y z
N MET A 1 -18.23 -13.17 -35.23
CA MET A 1 -18.42 -14.47 -34.56
C MET A 1 -18.05 -14.28 -33.11
N THR A 2 -19.02 -14.08 -32.23
CA THR A 2 -18.79 -14.00 -30.79
C THR A 2 -18.54 -15.42 -30.29
N ALA A 3 -17.29 -15.75 -30.01
CA ALA A 3 -16.97 -17.00 -29.32
C ALA A 3 -17.61 -16.91 -27.93
N ASN A 4 -18.64 -17.72 -27.70
CA ASN A 4 -19.33 -17.83 -26.43
C ASN A 4 -18.40 -18.59 -25.48
N ARG A 5 -17.39 -17.90 -24.94
CA ARG A 5 -16.49 -18.47 -23.94
C ARG A 5 -17.32 -18.69 -22.67
N PRO A 6 -17.26 -19.88 -22.04
CA PRO A 6 -18.01 -20.13 -20.81
C PRO A 6 -17.60 -19.11 -19.73
N SER A 7 -18.58 -18.65 -18.95
CA SER A 7 -18.32 -17.81 -17.77
C SER A 7 -17.29 -18.48 -16.87
N LEU A 8 -16.39 -17.69 -16.29
CA LEU A 8 -15.37 -18.19 -15.36
C LEU A 8 -16.00 -19.02 -14.23
N THR A 9 -15.37 -20.15 -13.97
CA THR A 9 -15.71 -21.03 -12.86
C THR A 9 -15.29 -20.39 -11.54
N ARG A 10 -15.90 -20.84 -10.43
CA ARG A 10 -15.51 -20.36 -9.08
C ARG A 10 -14.05 -20.61 -8.75
N THR A 11 -13.50 -21.73 -9.21
CA THR A 11 -12.08 -22.05 -9.02
C THR A 11 -11.19 -21.06 -9.77
N GLU A 12 -11.58 -20.66 -10.98
CA GLU A 12 -10.86 -19.62 -11.74
C GLU A 12 -10.98 -18.25 -11.06
N LEU A 13 -12.17 -17.87 -10.60
CA LEU A 13 -12.38 -16.61 -9.87
C LEU A 13 -11.56 -16.54 -8.57
N ALA A 14 -11.56 -17.59 -7.77
CA ALA A 14 -10.75 -17.66 -6.56
C ALA A 14 -9.24 -17.69 -6.85
N GLY A 15 -8.85 -18.34 -7.95
CA GLY A 15 -7.48 -18.30 -8.46
C GLY A 15 -7.04 -16.87 -8.77
N LEU A 16 -7.90 -16.09 -9.44
CA LEU A 16 -7.61 -14.68 -9.77
C LEU A 16 -7.43 -13.80 -8.53
N LEU A 17 -8.28 -13.97 -7.51
CA LEU A 17 -8.14 -13.25 -6.25
C LEU A 17 -6.85 -13.67 -5.50
N THR A 18 -6.53 -14.96 -5.52
CA THR A 18 -5.30 -15.50 -4.92
C THR A 18 -4.04 -14.96 -5.61
N ASP A 19 -4.04 -14.93 -6.94
CA ASP A 19 -2.92 -14.42 -7.74
C ASP A 19 -2.73 -12.91 -7.51
N ALA A 20 -3.84 -12.16 -7.42
CA ALA A 20 -3.79 -10.74 -7.07
C ALA A 20 -3.22 -10.53 -5.67
N ALA A 21 -3.65 -11.32 -4.67
CA ALA A 21 -3.13 -11.26 -3.32
C ALA A 21 -1.61 -11.51 -3.29
N GLN A 22 -1.14 -12.54 -3.98
CA GLN A 22 0.29 -12.87 -4.07
C GLN A 22 1.10 -11.77 -4.74
N SER A 23 0.58 -11.20 -5.83
CA SER A 23 1.23 -10.10 -6.54
C SER A 23 1.40 -8.87 -5.65
N ILE A 24 0.35 -8.53 -4.88
CA ILE A 24 0.38 -7.43 -3.91
C ILE A 24 1.34 -7.73 -2.75
N SER A 25 1.32 -8.94 -2.19
CA SER A 25 2.28 -9.35 -1.16
C SER A 25 3.74 -9.27 -1.66
N GLY A 26 3.98 -9.46 -2.96
CA GLY A 26 5.29 -9.30 -3.58
C GLY A 26 5.89 -7.89 -3.43
N ILE A 27 5.05 -6.86 -3.30
CA ILE A 27 5.49 -5.47 -3.07
C ILE A 27 6.24 -5.33 -1.74
N LEU A 28 5.82 -6.08 -0.71
CA LEU A 28 6.37 -6.00 0.65
C LEU A 28 7.82 -6.45 0.75
N VAL A 29 8.23 -7.34 -0.16
CA VAL A 29 9.57 -7.93 -0.20
C VAL A 29 10.38 -7.40 -1.38
N ALA A 30 9.85 -6.43 -2.13
CA ALA A 30 10.53 -5.83 -3.25
C ALA A 30 11.77 -5.07 -2.76
N GLU A 31 12.93 -5.47 -3.26
CA GLU A 31 14.18 -4.77 -3.00
C GLU A 31 14.49 -3.81 -4.15
N TYR A 32 15.03 -2.64 -3.80
CA TYR A 32 15.53 -1.70 -4.80
C TYR A 32 16.94 -1.19 -4.43
N PRO A 33 17.91 -1.27 -5.36
CA PRO A 33 19.26 -0.74 -5.12
C PRO A 33 19.21 0.73 -4.73
N THR A 34 19.66 1.04 -3.51
CA THR A 34 19.59 2.40 -2.97
C THR A 34 20.96 3.07 -3.04
N PRO A 35 21.11 4.20 -3.76
CA PRO A 35 22.37 4.93 -3.77
C PRO A 35 22.61 5.56 -2.40
N ALA A 36 23.87 5.60 -1.96
CA ALA A 36 24.26 6.16 -0.66
C ALA A 36 23.81 7.63 -0.50
N SER A 37 23.76 8.40 -1.58
CA SER A 37 23.29 9.79 -1.58
C SER A 37 21.79 9.96 -1.31
N ARG A 38 21.01 8.87 -1.33
CA ARG A 38 19.57 8.84 -1.07
C ARG A 38 19.19 7.70 -0.12
N SER A 39 20.10 7.29 0.77
CA SER A 39 19.87 6.16 1.68
C SER A 39 18.66 6.33 2.58
N TYR A 40 18.24 7.57 2.87
CA TYR A 40 17.03 7.87 3.62
C TYR A 40 15.73 7.42 2.92
N LEU A 41 15.74 7.24 1.59
CA LEU A 41 14.60 6.72 0.83
C LEU A 41 14.56 5.19 0.78
N HIS A 42 15.58 4.49 1.28
CA HIS A 42 15.63 3.02 1.22
C HIS A 42 14.31 2.31 1.60
N PRO A 43 13.59 2.72 2.66
CA PRO A 43 12.35 2.04 3.07
C PRO A 43 11.22 2.06 2.03
N VAL A 44 11.21 3.04 1.12
CA VAL A 44 10.09 3.27 0.18
C VAL A 44 10.40 2.87 -1.26
N LEU A 45 11.69 2.72 -1.62
CA LEU A 45 12.10 2.48 -3.01
C LEU A 45 11.65 1.12 -3.54
N GLY A 46 11.64 0.09 -2.69
CA GLY A 46 11.12 -1.23 -3.03
C GLY A 46 9.67 -1.16 -3.52
N ALA A 47 8.79 -0.63 -2.66
CA ALA A 47 7.38 -0.47 -2.96
C ALA A 47 7.12 0.46 -4.16
N LEU A 48 7.86 1.58 -4.27
CA LEU A 48 7.75 2.47 -5.43
C LEU A 48 8.17 1.82 -6.75
N SER A 49 9.10 0.87 -6.70
CA SER A 49 9.57 0.18 -7.91
C SER A 49 8.63 -0.93 -8.37
N ALA A 50 8.09 -1.72 -7.43
CA ALA A 50 7.24 -2.86 -7.73
C ALA A 50 5.75 -2.49 -7.86
N GLY A 51 5.27 -1.57 -7.01
CA GLY A 51 3.85 -1.21 -6.92
C GLY A 51 3.22 -0.81 -8.25
N PRO A 52 3.80 0.10 -9.05
CA PRO A 52 3.25 0.48 -10.35
C PRO A 52 3.13 -0.69 -11.34
N GLN A 53 4.05 -1.66 -11.29
CA GLN A 53 3.98 -2.85 -12.16
C GLN A 53 2.82 -3.75 -11.76
N VAL A 54 2.63 -3.96 -10.45
CA VAL A 54 1.51 -4.72 -9.91
C VAL A 54 0.18 -4.04 -10.24
N VAL A 55 0.07 -2.72 -10.06
CA VAL A 55 -1.14 -1.97 -10.46
C VAL A 55 -1.43 -2.13 -11.94
N GLY A 56 -0.41 -2.01 -12.80
CA GLY A 56 -0.55 -2.22 -14.24
C GLY A 56 -1.07 -3.60 -14.59
N GLU A 57 -0.45 -4.65 -14.03
CA GLU A 57 -0.90 -6.03 -14.24
C GLU A 57 -2.33 -6.26 -13.75
N LEU A 58 -2.67 -5.71 -12.57
CA LEU A 58 -4.01 -5.84 -12.03
C LEU A 58 -5.05 -5.11 -12.90
N ASN A 59 -4.71 -3.92 -13.40
CA ASN A 59 -5.57 -3.15 -14.28
C ASN A 59 -5.77 -3.85 -15.63
N ASP A 60 -4.72 -4.35 -16.27
CA ASP A 60 -4.80 -5.08 -17.54
C ASP A 60 -5.73 -6.31 -17.42
N ARG A 61 -5.62 -7.04 -16.30
CA ARG A 61 -6.52 -8.15 -15.98
C ARG A 61 -7.96 -7.68 -15.76
N LEU A 62 -8.17 -6.54 -15.08
CA LEU A 62 -9.51 -5.95 -14.89
C LEU A 62 -10.16 -5.57 -16.23
N GLU A 63 -9.40 -4.93 -17.12
CA GLU A 63 -9.85 -4.58 -18.46
C GLU A 63 -10.25 -5.81 -19.26
N GLY A 64 -9.48 -6.90 -19.13
CA GLY A 64 -9.82 -8.20 -19.72
C GLY A 64 -11.20 -8.74 -19.31
N PHE A 65 -11.67 -8.47 -18.08
CA PHE A 65 -13.03 -8.85 -17.66
C PHE A 65 -14.13 -8.05 -18.35
N PHE A 66 -13.85 -6.82 -18.80
CA PHE A 66 -14.82 -5.98 -19.52
C PHE A 66 -14.88 -6.29 -21.02
N GLU A 67 -13.84 -6.91 -21.58
CA GLU A 67 -13.83 -7.41 -22.96
C GLU A 67 -14.61 -8.74 -23.11
N GLU A 68 -14.82 -9.44 -22.00
CA GLU A 68 -15.68 -10.63 -21.90
C GLU A 68 -17.13 -10.23 -21.55
N PRO A 69 -18.15 -11.08 -21.83
CA PRO A 69 -19.48 -10.84 -21.28
C PRO A 69 -19.38 -10.78 -19.75
N LEU A 70 -19.76 -9.63 -19.17
CA LEU A 70 -19.62 -9.37 -17.74
C LEU A 70 -20.12 -10.54 -16.89
N PRO A 71 -19.41 -10.89 -15.80
CA PRO A 71 -19.85 -11.94 -14.90
C PRO A 71 -21.25 -11.65 -14.37
N ALA A 72 -22.24 -12.40 -14.85
CA ALA A 72 -23.64 -12.27 -14.43
C ALA A 72 -23.97 -13.12 -13.19
N SER A 73 -23.03 -13.96 -12.75
CA SER A 73 -23.17 -14.74 -11.52
C SER A 73 -22.83 -13.90 -10.30
N SER A 74 -23.49 -14.17 -9.17
CA SER A 74 -23.21 -13.49 -7.89
C SER A 74 -21.75 -13.67 -7.46
N ALA A 75 -21.17 -14.86 -7.63
CA ALA A 75 -19.77 -15.13 -7.34
C ALA A 75 -18.82 -14.31 -8.23
N GLY A 76 -19.18 -14.11 -9.50
CA GLY A 76 -18.40 -13.28 -10.41
C GLY A 76 -18.49 -11.79 -10.07
N LEU A 77 -19.67 -11.30 -9.68
CA LEU A 77 -19.83 -9.92 -9.19
C LEU A 77 -19.08 -9.68 -7.88
N PHE A 78 -19.12 -10.65 -6.96
CA PHE A 78 -18.38 -10.60 -5.69
C PHE A 78 -16.86 -10.53 -5.95
N ALA A 79 -16.33 -11.43 -6.79
CA ALA A 79 -14.92 -11.45 -7.14
C ALA A 79 -14.50 -10.16 -7.86
N LEU A 80 -15.32 -9.66 -8.79
CA LEU A 80 -15.07 -8.40 -9.48
C LEU A 80 -15.04 -7.21 -8.51
N ALA A 81 -15.98 -7.16 -7.55
CA ALA A 81 -16.01 -6.12 -6.54
C ALA A 81 -14.78 -6.17 -5.63
N SER A 82 -14.41 -7.35 -5.12
CA SER A 82 -13.20 -7.55 -4.32
C SER A 82 -11.94 -7.10 -5.07
N TYR A 83 -11.82 -7.53 -6.33
CA TYR A 83 -10.68 -7.22 -7.19
C TYR A 83 -10.60 -5.71 -7.50
N ALA A 84 -11.71 -5.08 -7.86
CA ALA A 84 -11.76 -3.64 -8.14
C ALA A 84 -11.46 -2.81 -6.87
N SER A 85 -11.95 -3.24 -5.70
CA SER A 85 -11.61 -2.62 -4.42
C SER A 85 -10.12 -2.72 -4.11
N ALA A 86 -9.50 -3.89 -4.33
CA ALA A 86 -8.06 -4.07 -4.16
C ALA A 86 -7.24 -3.13 -5.08
N LEU A 87 -7.60 -3.08 -6.37
CA LEU A 87 -6.92 -2.22 -7.34
C LEU A 87 -7.06 -0.74 -6.96
N GLY A 88 -8.28 -0.30 -6.63
CA GLY A 88 -8.53 1.08 -6.23
C GLY A 88 -7.73 1.49 -5.00
N TRP A 89 -7.79 0.67 -3.95
CA TRP A 89 -7.08 0.94 -2.70
C TRP A 89 -5.55 0.91 -2.88
N LEU A 90 -5.01 -0.04 -3.62
CA LEU A 90 -3.58 -0.08 -3.90
C LEU A 90 -3.13 1.15 -4.70
N THR A 91 -3.92 1.57 -5.69
CA THR A 91 -3.63 2.75 -6.51
C THR A 91 -3.59 4.01 -5.66
N GLU A 92 -4.57 4.20 -4.76
CA GLU A 92 -4.61 5.32 -3.83
C GLU A 92 -3.40 5.30 -2.88
N SER A 93 -3.11 4.13 -2.28
CA SER A 93 -1.98 3.98 -1.36
C SER A 93 -0.63 4.29 -2.03
N LEU A 94 -0.46 3.92 -3.30
CA LEU A 94 0.74 4.24 -4.07
C LEU A 94 0.80 5.71 -4.48
N ALA A 95 -0.33 6.36 -4.73
CA ALA A 95 -0.38 7.80 -4.99
C ALA A 95 0.00 8.59 -3.72
N GLU A 96 -0.47 8.16 -2.55
CA GLU A 96 -0.07 8.72 -1.25
C GLU A 96 1.43 8.52 -0.99
N LEU A 97 1.95 7.31 -1.25
CA LEU A 97 3.37 7.01 -1.13
C LEU A 97 4.22 7.92 -2.05
N THR A 98 3.82 8.06 -3.31
CA THR A 98 4.50 8.91 -4.29
C THR A 98 4.51 10.37 -3.82
N THR A 99 3.38 10.85 -3.31
CA THR A 99 3.24 12.21 -2.75
C THR A 99 4.13 12.41 -1.53
N ALA A 100 4.19 11.44 -0.61
CA ALA A 100 5.05 11.51 0.56
C ALA A 100 6.54 11.55 0.16
N VAL A 101 6.95 10.76 -0.83
CA VAL A 101 8.33 10.77 -1.33
C VAL A 101 8.68 12.07 -2.05
N ASP A 102 7.76 12.64 -2.82
CA ASP A 102 7.93 13.96 -3.44
C ASP A 102 8.12 15.07 -2.40
N GLN A 103 7.35 15.03 -1.31
CA GLN A 103 7.50 15.95 -0.18
C GLN A 103 8.87 15.80 0.49
N ILE A 104 9.32 14.57 0.76
CA ILE A 104 10.66 14.31 1.32
C ILE A 104 11.74 14.84 0.38
N CYS A 105 11.61 14.61 -0.93
CA CYS A 105 12.59 15.09 -1.91
C CYS A 105 12.61 16.62 -2.00
N THR A 106 11.45 17.26 -1.87
CA THR A 106 11.30 18.72 -1.83
C THR A 106 11.98 19.29 -0.58
N LEU A 107 11.78 18.69 0.59
CA LEU A 107 12.44 19.11 1.84
C LEU A 107 13.96 19.05 1.73
N VAL A 108 14.52 17.98 1.14
CA VAL A 108 15.96 17.85 0.93
C VAL A 108 16.50 18.79 -0.17
N GLY A 109 15.64 19.23 -1.10
CA GLY A 109 16.00 20.11 -2.21
C GLY A 109 15.88 21.61 -1.92
N ILE A 110 15.23 22.02 -0.83
CA ILE A 110 15.12 23.42 -0.40
C ILE A 110 16.36 23.77 0.45
N PRO A 111 17.16 24.79 0.08
CA PRO A 111 18.21 25.31 0.95
C PRO A 111 17.60 25.75 2.29
N ALA A 112 18.31 25.50 3.40
CA ALA A 112 17.87 25.58 4.80
C ALA A 112 17.25 26.91 5.31
N ASP A 113 16.87 27.85 4.46
CA ASP A 113 16.06 29.03 4.82
C ASP A 113 14.56 28.72 4.65
N LEU A 114 14.07 27.76 5.42
CA LEU A 114 12.63 27.69 5.71
C LEU A 114 12.32 28.68 6.85
N PRO A 115 11.23 29.47 6.76
CA PRO A 115 10.81 30.32 7.87
C PRO A 115 10.55 29.45 9.09
N GLU A 116 11.06 29.91 10.23
CA GLU A 116 10.87 29.40 11.58
C GLU A 116 9.38 29.53 12.00
N ALA A 117 8.51 28.76 11.35
CA ALA A 117 7.08 28.65 11.60
C ALA A 117 6.65 27.36 10.88
N VAL A 118 6.77 26.18 11.48
CA VAL A 118 5.84 25.69 12.51
C VAL A 118 6.58 24.65 13.36
N LEU A 119 7.36 25.07 14.35
CA LEU A 119 7.61 24.26 15.56
C LEU A 119 8.02 25.26 16.63
N SER A 120 7.08 25.66 17.48
CA SER A 120 7.45 26.24 18.77
C SER A 120 8.37 25.23 19.45
N ALA A 121 9.66 25.58 19.58
CA ALA A 121 10.58 24.85 20.43
C ALA A 121 9.92 24.71 21.82
N PRO A 122 9.81 23.50 22.38
CA PRO A 122 9.39 23.37 23.77
C PRO A 122 10.44 24.05 24.65
N ASP A 123 9.94 24.87 25.57
CA ASP A 123 10.67 25.46 26.68
C ASP A 123 11.54 24.39 27.38
N PRO A 124 12.83 24.63 27.69
CA PRO A 124 13.72 23.63 28.30
C PRO A 124 13.38 23.30 29.77
N SER A 125 12.11 23.34 30.15
CA SER A 125 11.61 23.00 31.48
C SER A 125 10.50 21.94 31.40
N GLY A 126 10.89 20.74 30.99
CA GLY A 126 10.05 19.54 31.08
C GLY A 126 10.82 18.30 30.71
N ASP A 127 11.29 17.57 31.72
CA ASP A 127 11.80 16.19 31.60
C ASP A 127 10.70 15.29 31.02
N ASP A 128 10.60 15.20 29.69
CA ASP A 128 10.23 14.01 28.91
C ASP A 128 10.40 14.28 27.40
N GLU A 129 11.58 14.75 27.00
CA GLU A 129 11.95 14.77 25.59
C GLU A 129 12.29 13.33 25.19
N PHE A 130 11.55 12.75 24.25
CA PHE A 130 11.87 11.45 23.64
C PHE A 130 13.19 11.56 22.87
N VAL A 131 14.31 11.64 23.58
CA VAL A 131 15.65 11.60 23.02
C VAL A 131 15.88 10.16 22.60
N PHE A 132 15.80 9.88 21.30
CA PHE A 132 16.22 8.60 20.75
C PHE A 132 17.64 8.29 21.23
N ARG A 133 17.77 7.29 22.13
CA ARG A 133 19.07 6.89 22.68
C ARG A 133 19.76 5.94 21.71
N PHE A 134 20.38 6.51 20.69
CA PHE A 134 21.24 5.76 19.79
C PHE A 134 22.53 5.33 20.51
N SER A 135 22.94 4.09 20.27
CA SER A 135 24.27 3.60 20.63
C SER A 135 25.35 4.34 19.85
N ALA A 136 26.60 4.28 20.33
CA ALA A 136 27.73 4.89 19.63
C ALA A 136 27.90 4.37 18.19
N LEU A 137 27.56 3.10 17.95
CA LEU A 137 27.61 2.49 16.63
C LEU A 137 26.51 3.01 15.70
N GLU A 138 25.29 3.16 16.21
CA GLU A 138 24.17 3.74 15.46
C GLU A 138 24.42 5.21 15.13
N LEU A 139 24.94 5.99 16.07
CA LEU A 139 25.32 7.39 15.82
C LEU A 139 26.40 7.51 14.73
N ALA A 140 27.41 6.65 14.75
CA ALA A 140 28.45 6.63 13.71
C ALA A 140 27.88 6.26 12.34
N ALA A 141 26.93 5.32 12.28
CA ALA A 141 26.24 4.94 11.06
C ALA A 141 25.37 6.08 10.52
N ILE A 142 24.59 6.73 11.38
CA ILE A 142 23.78 7.90 11.03
C ILE A 142 24.66 9.03 10.50
N HIS A 143 25.78 9.31 11.17
CA HIS A 143 26.71 10.34 10.72
C HIS A 143 27.26 10.04 9.33
N THR A 144 27.73 8.81 9.09
CA THR A 144 28.27 8.37 7.80
C THR A 144 27.22 8.45 6.69
N ALA A 145 25.98 8.03 6.97
CA ALA A 145 24.89 8.06 6.01
C ALA A 145 24.44 9.50 5.70
N ALA A 146 24.36 10.36 6.72
CA ALA A 146 24.04 11.78 6.56
C ALA A 146 25.11 12.48 5.70
N GLU A 147 26.39 12.23 5.97
CA GLU A 147 27.50 12.78 5.17
C GLU A 147 27.42 12.32 3.70
N ALA A 148 27.16 11.04 3.45
CA ALA A 148 26.98 10.52 2.10
C ALA A 148 25.78 11.13 1.36
N ALA A 149 24.72 11.48 2.09
CA ALA A 149 23.53 12.15 1.59
C ALA A 149 23.69 13.69 1.46
N GLY A 150 24.78 14.26 1.98
CA GLY A 150 24.98 15.71 2.02
C GLY A 150 24.06 16.43 2.99
N LEU A 151 23.61 15.75 4.05
CA LEU A 151 22.68 16.26 5.07
C LEU A 151 23.36 16.36 6.44
N THR A 152 22.83 17.20 7.32
CA THR A 152 23.13 17.07 8.74
C THR A 152 22.53 15.80 9.31
N SER A 153 23.08 15.27 10.40
CA SER A 153 22.52 14.08 11.05
C SER A 153 21.07 14.27 11.53
N GLY A 154 20.69 15.49 11.92
CA GLY A 154 19.32 15.82 12.31
C GLY A 154 18.36 15.75 11.13
N GLU A 155 18.67 16.45 10.03
CA GLU A 155 17.88 16.42 8.79
C GLU A 155 17.75 14.99 8.26
N TYR A 156 18.85 14.21 8.27
CA TYR A 156 18.86 12.83 7.83
C TYR A 156 17.89 11.94 8.64
N VAL A 157 17.90 12.06 9.98
CA VAL A 157 17.00 11.29 10.85
C VAL A 157 15.54 11.70 10.61
N GLU A 158 15.27 12.99 10.42
CA GLU A 158 13.92 13.48 10.14
C GLU A 158 13.38 12.92 8.82
N VAL A 159 14.12 13.03 7.72
CA VAL A 159 13.66 12.53 6.42
C VAL A 159 13.59 11.00 6.38
N LEU A 160 14.47 10.31 7.09
CA LEU A 160 14.40 8.85 7.26
C LEU A 160 13.15 8.46 8.05
N ALA A 161 12.81 9.17 9.13
CA ALA A 161 11.60 8.92 9.90
C ALA A 161 10.33 9.11 9.04
N GLN A 162 10.28 10.16 8.23
CA GLN A 162 9.18 10.38 7.27
C GLN A 162 9.10 9.24 6.23
N ALA A 163 10.23 8.79 5.69
CA ALA A 163 10.27 7.67 4.76
C ALA A 163 9.79 6.36 5.43
N LEU A 164 10.18 6.09 6.68
CA LEU A 164 9.71 4.94 7.44
C LEU A 164 8.20 4.98 7.71
N LEU A 165 7.65 6.16 8.02
CA LEU A 165 6.20 6.34 8.19
C LEU A 165 5.44 6.13 6.89
N ALA A 166 5.97 6.61 5.76
CA ALA A 166 5.38 6.36 4.45
C ALA A 166 5.44 4.86 4.08
N ALA A 167 6.58 4.21 4.37
CA ALA A 167 6.77 2.78 4.16
C ALA A 167 5.83 1.93 5.02
N SER A 168 5.60 2.30 6.29
CA SER A 168 4.68 1.56 7.17
C SER A 168 3.25 1.63 6.64
N ARG A 169 2.79 2.80 6.18
CA ARG A 169 1.44 2.97 5.62
C ARG A 169 1.19 2.08 4.40
N ILE A 170 2.12 2.07 3.43
CA ILE A 170 1.96 1.21 2.25
C ILE A 170 2.09 -0.28 2.61
N THR A 171 2.92 -0.62 3.61
CA THR A 171 3.07 -1.99 4.11
C THR A 171 1.75 -2.48 4.72
N ASP A 172 1.14 -1.68 5.60
CA ASP A 172 -0.13 -1.99 6.24
C ASP A 172 -1.23 -2.16 5.19
N ALA A 173 -1.31 -1.25 4.21
CA ALA A 173 -2.26 -1.36 3.11
C ALA A 173 -2.08 -2.64 2.28
N CYS A 174 -0.84 -2.97 1.88
CA CYS A 174 -0.57 -4.19 1.11
C CYS A 174 -0.91 -5.46 1.91
N MET A 175 -0.62 -5.48 3.21
CA MET A 175 -0.99 -6.60 4.08
C MET A 175 -2.51 -6.74 4.21
N GLU A 176 -3.23 -5.65 4.45
CA GLU A 176 -4.68 -5.68 4.58
C GLU A 176 -5.37 -6.10 3.27
N ILE A 177 -4.93 -5.53 2.14
CA ILE A 177 -5.47 -5.86 0.81
C ILE A 177 -5.21 -7.34 0.49
N SER A 178 -3.98 -7.82 0.64
CA SER A 178 -3.65 -9.21 0.31
C SER A 178 -4.36 -10.21 1.22
N SER A 179 -4.47 -9.93 2.53
CA SER A 179 -5.25 -10.77 3.45
C SER A 179 -6.72 -10.81 3.07
N GLY A 180 -7.33 -9.66 2.76
CA GLY A 180 -8.73 -9.58 2.35
C GLY A 180 -9.00 -10.33 1.04
N LEU A 181 -8.10 -10.25 0.06
CA LEU A 181 -8.21 -11.02 -1.18
C LEU A 181 -8.12 -12.54 -0.94
N PHE A 182 -7.24 -13.00 -0.03
CA PHE A 182 -7.19 -14.42 0.33
C PHE A 182 -8.46 -14.91 1.01
N GLU A 183 -9.05 -14.10 1.90
CA GLU A 183 -10.33 -14.40 2.53
C GLU A 183 -11.47 -14.46 1.50
N ASP A 184 -11.54 -13.48 0.61
CA ASP A 184 -12.54 -13.40 -0.46
C ASP A 184 -12.40 -14.59 -1.43
N ALA A 185 -11.16 -15.01 -1.74
CA ALA A 185 -10.91 -16.22 -2.54
C ALA A 185 -11.43 -17.48 -1.87
N GLN A 186 -11.21 -17.63 -0.56
CA GLN A 186 -11.72 -18.77 0.22
C GLN A 186 -13.25 -18.75 0.29
N TYR A 187 -13.86 -17.58 0.42
CA TYR A 187 -15.31 -17.42 0.42
C TYR A 187 -15.92 -17.89 -0.91
N VAL A 188 -15.36 -17.46 -2.05
CA VAL A 188 -15.81 -17.87 -3.39
C VAL A 188 -15.70 -19.39 -3.61
N LEU A 189 -14.71 -20.05 -3.00
CA LEU A 189 -14.55 -21.52 -3.05
C LEU A 189 -15.51 -22.26 -2.10
N GLY A 190 -15.82 -21.68 -0.94
CA GLY A 190 -16.52 -22.33 0.17
C GLY A 190 -18.05 -22.37 0.05
N GLU A 191 -18.68 -21.41 -0.65
CA GLU A 191 -20.14 -21.42 -0.81
C GLU A 191 -20.62 -22.51 -1.76
N ALA A 192 -21.09 -23.64 -1.23
CA ALA A 192 -21.50 -24.82 -1.98
C ALA A 192 -22.84 -24.68 -2.75
N THR A 193 -23.55 -23.57 -2.65
CA THR A 193 -24.83 -23.34 -3.33
C THR A 193 -24.71 -22.28 -4.43
N ASP A 194 -25.35 -22.49 -5.59
CA ASP A 194 -25.46 -21.51 -6.70
C ASP A 194 -26.15 -20.18 -6.32
N HIS A 195 -26.50 -20.04 -5.05
CA HIS A 195 -26.96 -18.82 -4.43
C HIS A 195 -25.89 -18.46 -3.40
N VAL A 196 -25.04 -17.50 -3.76
CA VAL A 196 -24.40 -16.66 -2.74
C VAL A 196 -25.56 -16.11 -1.93
N TRP A 197 -25.56 -16.33 -0.62
CA TRP A 197 -26.60 -15.77 0.21
C TRP A 197 -26.38 -14.26 0.18
N ILE A 198 -27.09 -13.55 -0.71
CA ILE A 198 -27.31 -12.11 -0.61
C ILE A 198 -28.19 -11.93 0.63
N GLY A 199 -27.60 -12.14 1.81
CA GLY A 199 -28.19 -11.66 3.04
C GLY A 199 -28.19 -10.14 2.95
N ASP A 200 -29.29 -9.51 3.34
CA ASP A 200 -29.42 -8.04 3.44
C ASP A 200 -28.46 -7.42 4.49
N GLY A 201 -27.50 -8.18 5.01
CA GLY A 201 -26.51 -7.76 6.01
C GLY A 201 -25.12 -7.52 5.41
N PRO A 202 -24.26 -6.76 6.11
CA PRO A 202 -22.94 -6.36 5.64
C PRO A 202 -22.01 -7.55 5.35
N ASP A 203 -22.24 -8.71 5.96
CA ASP A 203 -21.42 -9.92 5.80
C ASP A 203 -21.52 -10.58 4.41
N SER A 204 -22.41 -10.11 3.53
CA SER A 204 -22.49 -10.56 2.13
C SER A 204 -21.54 -9.80 1.19
N LEU A 205 -20.91 -8.73 1.67
CA LEU A 205 -19.95 -7.94 0.90
C LEU A 205 -18.53 -8.52 1.00
N PRO A 206 -17.69 -8.36 -0.04
CA PRO A 206 -16.27 -8.69 0.05
C PRO A 206 -15.59 -8.03 1.26
N THR A 207 -14.62 -8.72 1.87
CA THR A 207 -13.86 -8.22 3.02
C THR A 207 -13.30 -6.83 2.73
N LEU A 208 -12.72 -6.62 1.54
CA LEU A 208 -12.16 -5.32 1.18
C LEU A 208 -13.21 -4.21 1.07
N VAL A 209 -14.40 -4.52 0.56
CA VAL A 209 -15.51 -3.56 0.49
C VAL A 209 -15.94 -3.15 1.90
N ARG A 210 -16.05 -4.12 2.82
CA ARG A 210 -16.38 -3.84 4.23
C ARG A 210 -15.32 -2.97 4.91
N SER A 211 -14.03 -3.28 4.72
CA SER A 211 -12.93 -2.47 5.26
C SER A 211 -13.00 -1.03 4.75
N LEU A 212 -13.22 -0.83 3.45
CA LEU A 212 -13.32 0.51 2.86
C LEU A 212 -14.52 1.29 3.41
N LEU A 213 -15.69 0.65 3.54
CA LEU A 213 -16.87 1.29 4.13
C LEU A 213 -16.64 1.69 5.59
N ALA A 214 -16.04 0.80 6.40
CA ALA A 214 -15.72 1.12 7.79
C ALA A 214 -14.73 2.30 7.92
N ARG A 215 -13.78 2.42 7.00
CA ARG A 215 -12.85 3.55 6.94
C ARG A 215 -13.56 4.86 6.57
N MET A 216 -14.52 4.80 5.64
CA MET A 216 -15.33 5.97 5.29
C MET A 216 -16.19 6.43 6.46
N GLU A 217 -16.85 5.50 7.16
CA GLU A 217 -17.65 5.80 8.36
C GLU A 217 -16.81 6.39 9.49
N ALA A 218 -15.56 5.95 9.66
CA ALA A 218 -14.65 6.50 10.66
C ALA A 218 -14.08 7.89 10.30
N ALA A 219 -14.22 8.33 9.05
CA ALA A 219 -13.74 9.62 8.56
C ALA A 219 -14.81 10.72 8.59
N GLU A 220 -16.07 10.39 8.90
CA GLU A 220 -17.18 11.34 9.14
C GLU A 220 -17.19 11.89 10.57
#